data_AF-A0A924JVF8-F1
#
_entry.id   AF-A0A924JVF8-F1
#
_cell.length_a   1.000
_cell.length_b   1.000
_cell.length_c   1.000
_cell.angle_alpha   90.00
_cell.angle_beta   90.00
_cell.angle_gamma   90.00
#
_symmetry.space_group_name_H-M   'P 1'
#
loop_
_entity.id
_entity.type
_entity.pdbx_description
1 polymer ?
#
loop_
_entity_poly.entity_id
_entity_poly.type
_entity_poly.pdbx_seq_one_letter_code
_entity_poly.pdbx_strand_id
1 'polypeptide(L)'
;LVELARDGSVVGLQLGLSVRRISPELHTLAALCDERIILRLGSRQDHLMAGGSPTGFSSDAPPGAGEWRGSRIQVALRPPAQPDSTVSASPVVAPFDLAVYASVIVVTTRVAEFTRRLRAPVAPVAEVRHLPAPGSSASSLDAGVLEVVDAHAPDVVGGDPDGWQASWAMLGALRSDALIVFDRCSVAEFRAISGRRTLPPPIRAGADQCWALEPDGSVRRMLAPSA
;
A
#
# COMPACT_ATOMS: atom_id res chain seq x y z
N LEU A 1 -27.74 1.41 -1.11
CA LEU A 1 -26.70 1.11 -2.13
C LEU A 1 -26.11 2.36 -2.76
N VAL A 2 -26.92 3.31 -3.25
CA VAL A 2 -26.41 4.57 -3.84
C VAL A 2 -25.63 5.40 -2.82
N GLU A 3 -26.17 5.59 -1.61
CA GLU A 3 -25.48 6.27 -0.50
C GLU A 3 -24.17 5.55 -0.12
N LEU A 4 -24.22 4.22 0.02
CA LEU A 4 -23.04 3.39 0.27
C LEU A 4 -21.98 3.49 -0.84
N ALA A 5 -22.39 3.58 -2.11
CA ALA A 5 -21.47 3.74 -3.22
C ALA A 5 -20.81 5.13 -3.25
N ARG A 6 -21.52 6.16 -2.76
CA ARG A 6 -21.02 7.54 -2.70
C ARG A 6 -20.10 7.77 -1.50
N ASP A 7 -20.54 7.35 -0.32
CA ASP A 7 -19.94 7.75 0.96
C ASP A 7 -19.17 6.60 1.64
N GLY A 8 -19.34 5.37 1.15
CA GLY A 8 -18.73 4.17 1.75
C GLY A 8 -17.20 4.20 1.78
N SER A 9 -16.56 4.82 0.80
CA SER A 9 -15.10 4.91 0.74
C SER A 9 -14.50 5.71 1.91
N VAL A 10 -15.22 6.75 2.37
CA VAL A 10 -14.82 7.60 3.51
C VAL A 10 -14.80 6.79 4.82
N VAL A 11 -15.69 5.80 4.95
CA VAL A 11 -15.78 4.91 6.11
C VAL A 11 -15.09 3.55 5.88
N GLY A 12 -14.29 3.43 4.82
CA GLY A 12 -13.49 2.23 4.52
C GLY A 12 -14.26 1.05 3.92
N LEU A 13 -15.53 1.23 3.53
CA LEU A 13 -16.35 0.23 2.87
C LEU A 13 -16.12 0.24 1.34
N GLN A 14 -16.15 -0.95 0.75
CA GLN A 14 -16.04 -1.14 -0.70
C GLN A 14 -17.24 -1.93 -1.20
N LEU A 15 -17.79 -1.50 -2.32
CA LEU A 15 -18.94 -2.13 -2.94
C LEU A 15 -18.50 -2.86 -4.22
N GLY A 16 -18.73 -4.16 -4.28
CA GLY A 16 -18.61 -4.97 -5.49
C GLY A 16 -19.99 -5.35 -6.01
N LEU A 17 -20.30 -5.02 -7.26
CA LEU A 17 -21.59 -5.32 -7.89
C LEU A 17 -21.35 -6.19 -9.13
N SER A 18 -22.17 -7.23 -9.27
CA SER A 18 -22.22 -8.03 -10.50
C SER A 18 -23.65 -8.08 -11.01
N VAL A 19 -23.85 -7.71 -12.28
CA VAL A 19 -25.16 -7.76 -12.94
C VAL A 19 -25.00 -8.36 -14.33
N ARG A 20 -26.05 -8.99 -14.84
CA ARG A 20 -26.07 -9.52 -16.22
C ARG A 20 -26.30 -8.43 -17.27
N ARG A 21 -26.97 -7.35 -16.88
CA ARG A 21 -27.29 -6.19 -17.71
C ARG A 21 -27.48 -4.98 -16.82
N ILE A 22 -27.07 -3.79 -17.28
CA ILE A 22 -27.35 -2.54 -16.58
C ILE A 22 -28.72 -2.05 -17.06
N SER A 23 -29.73 -2.16 -16.21
CA SER A 23 -31.05 -1.60 -16.47
C SER A 23 -31.06 -0.10 -16.17
N PRO A 24 -32.09 0.66 -16.63
CA PRO A 24 -32.18 2.10 -16.39
C PRO A 24 -32.07 2.49 -14.90
N GLU A 25 -32.62 1.68 -14.00
CA GLU A 25 -32.60 1.92 -12.55
C GLU A 25 -31.18 1.79 -11.96
N LEU A 26 -30.31 1.03 -12.63
CA LEU A 26 -28.94 0.77 -12.19
C LEU A 26 -27.93 1.77 -12.76
N HIS A 27 -28.30 2.62 -13.72
CA HIS A 27 -27.37 3.57 -14.33
C HIS A 27 -26.72 4.50 -13.30
N THR A 28 -27.50 5.03 -12.36
CA THR A 28 -26.97 5.90 -11.29
C THR A 28 -25.94 5.17 -10.43
N LEU A 29 -26.21 3.90 -10.08
CA LEU A 29 -25.30 3.11 -9.26
C LEU A 29 -24.05 2.69 -10.05
N ALA A 30 -24.20 2.34 -11.33
CA ALA A 30 -23.11 2.00 -12.21
C ALA A 30 -22.17 3.20 -12.48
N ALA A 31 -22.70 4.42 -12.51
CA ALA A 31 -21.93 5.65 -12.66
C ALA A 31 -21.09 5.99 -11.41
N LEU A 32 -21.48 5.48 -10.23
CA LEU A 32 -20.73 5.65 -8.98
C LEU A 32 -19.62 4.59 -8.78
N CYS A 33 -19.51 3.61 -9.68
CA CYS A 33 -18.45 2.59 -9.60
C CYS A 33 -17.21 3.08 -10.36
N ASP A 34 -16.12 3.34 -9.64
CA ASP A 34 -14.84 3.81 -10.22
C ASP A 34 -14.22 2.80 -11.19
N GLU A 35 -14.38 1.51 -10.90
CA GLU A 35 -13.84 0.41 -11.70
C GLU A 35 -14.96 -0.45 -12.27
N ARG A 36 -14.81 -0.81 -13.56
CA ARG A 36 -15.78 -1.64 -14.27
C ARG A 36 -15.08 -2.68 -15.12
N ILE A 37 -15.44 -3.94 -14.89
CA ILE A 37 -15.06 -5.07 -15.73
C ILE A 37 -16.29 -5.47 -16.55
N ILE A 38 -16.17 -5.45 -17.87
CA ILE A 38 -17.23 -5.80 -18.80
C ILE A 38 -16.89 -7.16 -19.39
N LEU A 39 -17.54 -8.21 -18.89
CA LEU A 39 -17.43 -9.55 -19.46
C LEU A 39 -18.26 -9.67 -20.74
N ARG A 40 -18.16 -10.81 -21.42
CA ARG A 40 -19.02 -11.10 -22.58
C ARG A 40 -20.50 -10.84 -22.28
N LEU A 41 -21.10 -9.92 -23.04
CA LEU A 41 -22.52 -9.62 -23.04
C LEU A 41 -23.22 -10.20 -24.28
N GLY A 42 -24.55 -10.30 -24.24
CA GLY A 42 -25.35 -10.93 -25.28
C GLY A 42 -25.46 -10.13 -26.58
N SER A 43 -25.15 -8.83 -26.56
CA SER A 43 -25.23 -7.96 -27.74
C SER A 43 -24.16 -6.87 -27.72
N ARG A 44 -23.81 -6.36 -28.89
CA ARG A 44 -22.91 -5.20 -29.04
C ARG A 44 -23.49 -3.94 -28.39
N GLN A 45 -24.81 -3.77 -28.44
CA GLN A 45 -25.49 -2.63 -27.83
C GLN A 45 -25.36 -2.66 -26.31
N ASP A 46 -25.55 -3.82 -25.68
CA ASP A 46 -25.37 -3.96 -24.23
C ASP A 46 -23.92 -3.72 -23.80
N HIS A 47 -22.95 -4.13 -24.62
CA HIS A 47 -21.52 -3.85 -24.41
C HIS A 47 -21.22 -2.35 -24.40
N LEU A 48 -21.75 -1.61 -25.39
CA LEU A 48 -21.57 -0.16 -25.47
C LEU A 48 -22.27 0.56 -24.32
N MET A 49 -23.49 0.15 -23.96
CA MET A 49 -24.22 0.73 -22.81
C MET A 49 -23.54 0.42 -21.48
N ALA A 50 -22.86 -0.72 -21.36
CA ALA A 50 -21.99 -1.01 -20.22
C ALA A 50 -20.70 -0.17 -20.21
N GLY A 51 -20.44 0.67 -21.23
CA GLY A 51 -19.27 1.53 -21.34
C GLY A 51 -18.06 0.84 -21.99
N GLY A 52 -18.26 -0.28 -22.67
CA GLY A 52 -17.20 -1.01 -23.36
C GLY A 52 -16.88 -0.43 -24.74
N SER A 53 -15.71 -0.77 -25.26
CA SER A 53 -15.26 -0.34 -26.58
C SER A 53 -15.98 -1.09 -27.72
N PRO A 54 -16.22 -0.45 -28.88
CA PRO A 54 -16.75 -1.11 -30.07
C PRO A 54 -15.90 -2.28 -30.58
N THR A 55 -14.58 -2.29 -30.30
CA THR A 55 -13.64 -3.36 -30.68
C THR A 55 -13.52 -4.46 -29.62
N GLY A 56 -14.02 -4.20 -28.41
CA GLY A 56 -13.98 -5.14 -27.29
C GLY A 56 -15.10 -6.18 -27.32
N PHE A 57 -16.17 -5.94 -28.08
CA PHE A 57 -17.28 -6.88 -28.19
C PHE A 57 -16.92 -8.11 -29.05
N SER A 58 -17.13 -9.30 -28.49
CA SER A 58 -17.03 -10.58 -29.19
C SER A 58 -18.10 -11.54 -28.68
N SER A 59 -18.96 -12.02 -29.59
CA SER A 59 -20.05 -12.94 -29.28
C SER A 59 -19.57 -14.32 -28.81
N ASP A 60 -18.40 -14.74 -29.28
CA ASP A 60 -17.87 -16.09 -29.07
C ASP A 60 -16.76 -16.12 -28.00
N ALA A 61 -16.63 -15.03 -27.23
CA ALA A 61 -15.60 -14.94 -26.21
C ALA A 61 -15.81 -16.01 -25.11
N PRO A 62 -14.75 -16.71 -24.67
CA PRO A 62 -14.88 -17.75 -23.65
C PRO A 62 -15.29 -17.15 -22.30
N PRO A 63 -15.82 -17.95 -21.36
CA PRO A 63 -16.08 -17.50 -20.00
C PRO A 63 -14.85 -16.83 -19.37
N GLY A 64 -15.06 -15.70 -18.69
CA GLY A 64 -13.99 -14.89 -18.10
C GLY A 64 -13.32 -13.91 -19.06
N ALA A 65 -13.54 -14.01 -20.38
CA ALA A 65 -13.07 -13.00 -21.32
C ALA A 65 -13.89 -11.70 -21.19
N GLY A 66 -13.21 -10.56 -21.28
CA GLY A 66 -13.86 -9.26 -21.18
C GLY A 66 -12.93 -8.08 -21.44
N GLU A 67 -13.37 -6.91 -21.00
CA GLU A 67 -12.68 -5.63 -21.13
C GLU A 67 -12.59 -4.94 -19.76
N TRP A 68 -11.42 -4.39 -19.45
CA TRP A 68 -11.19 -3.55 -18.28
C TRP A 68 -10.28 -2.39 -18.66
N ARG A 69 -10.71 -1.16 -18.37
CA ARG A 69 -10.00 0.09 -18.74
C ARG A 69 -9.60 0.13 -20.23
N GLY A 70 -10.50 -0.29 -21.11
CA GLY A 70 -10.26 -0.36 -22.56
C GLY A 70 -9.35 -1.50 -23.03
N SER A 71 -8.80 -2.30 -22.11
CA SER A 71 -7.90 -3.42 -22.43
C SER A 71 -8.65 -4.75 -22.36
N ARG A 72 -8.33 -5.67 -23.29
CA ARG A 72 -8.87 -7.03 -23.26
C ARG A 72 -8.25 -7.83 -22.12
N ILE A 73 -9.09 -8.52 -21.35
CA ILE A 73 -8.68 -9.34 -20.22
C ILE A 73 -9.27 -10.74 -20.28
N GLN A 74 -8.68 -11.66 -19.50
CA GLN A 74 -9.20 -12.98 -19.19
C GLN A 74 -9.16 -13.17 -17.67
N VAL A 75 -10.32 -13.18 -17.04
CA VAL A 75 -10.45 -13.38 -15.59
C VAL A 75 -10.08 -14.84 -15.26
N ALA A 76 -9.10 -15.01 -14.38
CA ALA A 76 -8.68 -16.32 -13.92
C ALA A 76 -9.75 -16.94 -13.01
N LEU A 77 -10.10 -18.20 -13.27
CA LEU A 77 -10.94 -18.97 -12.36
C LEU A 77 -10.09 -19.41 -11.18
N ARG A 78 -10.45 -18.97 -9.97
CA ARG A 78 -9.93 -19.60 -8.75
C ARG A 78 -10.68 -20.93 -8.58
N PRO A 79 -9.99 -22.07 -8.44
CA PRO A 79 -10.63 -23.31 -8.06
C PRO A 79 -11.46 -23.07 -6.79
N PRO A 80 -12.68 -23.64 -6.66
CA PRO A 80 -13.45 -23.51 -5.44
C PRO A 80 -12.58 -23.99 -4.28
N ALA A 81 -12.24 -23.07 -3.37
CA ALA A 81 -11.56 -23.43 -2.15
C ALA A 81 -12.46 -24.42 -1.41
N GLN A 82 -11.90 -25.50 -0.86
CA GLN A 82 -12.59 -26.20 0.22
C GLN A 82 -13.00 -25.16 1.26
N PRO A 83 -14.18 -25.29 1.89
CA PRO A 83 -14.65 -24.35 2.89
C PRO A 83 -13.80 -24.47 4.17
N ASP A 84 -12.54 -24.06 4.11
CA ASP A 84 -11.82 -23.61 5.29
C ASP A 84 -12.53 -22.35 5.72
N SER A 85 -13.29 -22.49 6.80
CA SER A 85 -14.07 -21.44 7.46
C SER A 85 -13.17 -20.44 8.18
N THR A 86 -12.01 -20.13 7.62
CA THR A 86 -11.41 -18.84 7.83
C THR A 86 -12.13 -17.89 6.89
N VAL A 87 -13.18 -17.24 7.40
CA VAL A 87 -13.45 -15.85 7.00
C VAL A 87 -12.07 -15.22 6.93
N SER A 88 -11.62 -14.87 5.72
CA SER A 88 -10.38 -14.13 5.57
C SER A 88 -10.65 -12.81 6.24
N ALA A 89 -10.42 -12.73 7.55
CA ALA A 89 -10.37 -11.50 8.28
C ALA A 89 -9.48 -10.60 7.42
N SER A 90 -10.00 -9.44 7.01
CA SER A 90 -9.14 -8.43 6.40
C SER A 90 -7.87 -8.39 7.23
N PRO A 91 -6.67 -8.66 6.65
CA PRO A 91 -5.47 -8.81 7.45
C PRO A 91 -5.37 -7.57 8.33
N VAL A 92 -5.49 -7.77 9.65
CA VAL A 92 -5.61 -6.68 10.61
C VAL A 92 -4.43 -5.76 10.37
N VAL A 93 -4.72 -4.51 10.00
CA VAL A 93 -3.67 -3.52 9.82
C VAL A 93 -3.24 -3.14 11.22
N ALA A 94 -2.01 -3.48 11.57
CA ALA A 94 -1.49 -3.19 12.90
C ALA A 94 -1.39 -1.67 13.12
N PRO A 95 -1.60 -1.19 14.35
CA PRO A 95 -1.36 0.21 14.69
C PRO A 95 0.10 0.58 14.44
N PHE A 96 0.34 1.87 14.23
CA PHE A 96 1.69 2.42 14.16
C PHE A 96 2.25 2.50 15.58
N ASP A 97 2.89 1.42 16.03
CA ASP A 97 3.55 1.32 17.33
C ASP A 97 5.01 0.94 17.13
N LEU A 98 5.90 1.87 17.47
CA LEU A 98 7.35 1.70 17.39
C LEU A 98 8.00 1.45 18.75
N ALA A 99 7.26 1.62 19.86
CA ALA A 99 7.82 1.58 21.21
C ALA A 99 8.37 0.20 21.60
N VAL A 100 7.96 -0.84 20.87
CA VAL A 100 8.40 -2.22 21.07
C VAL A 100 9.81 -2.47 20.50
N TYR A 101 10.32 -1.59 19.64
CA TYR A 101 11.59 -1.78 18.95
C TYR A 101 12.68 -0.87 19.54
N ALA A 102 13.91 -1.35 19.60
CA ALA A 102 15.06 -0.53 20.01
C ALA A 102 15.56 0.38 18.87
N SER A 103 15.43 -0.09 17.62
CA SER A 103 15.86 0.62 16.42
C SER A 103 14.84 0.48 15.30
N VAL A 104 14.61 1.58 14.57
CA VAL A 104 13.68 1.62 13.44
C VAL A 104 14.34 2.32 12.26
N ILE A 105 14.33 1.64 11.12
CA ILE A 105 14.74 2.18 9.83
C ILE A 105 13.49 2.61 9.07
N VAL A 106 13.43 3.85 8.63
CA VAL A 106 12.36 4.38 7.79
C VAL A 106 12.88 4.61 6.38
N VAL A 107 12.18 4.02 5.41
CA VAL A 107 12.39 4.21 3.98
C VAL A 107 11.15 4.88 3.41
N THR A 108 11.28 6.13 2.99
CA THR A 108 10.14 6.89 2.46
C THR A 108 10.56 7.84 1.34
N THR A 109 9.73 7.94 0.31
CA THR A 109 9.90 8.95 -0.74
C THR A 109 9.54 10.36 -0.27
N ARG A 110 9.05 10.52 0.97
CA ARG A 110 8.62 11.81 1.55
C ARG A 110 9.18 12.02 2.96
N VAL A 111 10.50 11.99 3.09
CA VAL A 111 11.24 12.06 4.37
C VAL A 111 10.79 13.21 5.29
N ALA A 112 10.64 14.42 4.75
CA ALA A 112 10.23 15.60 5.52
C ALA A 112 8.77 15.52 6.02
N GLU A 113 7.86 15.00 5.19
CA GLU A 113 6.45 14.83 5.55
C GLU A 113 6.30 13.75 6.62
N PHE A 114 6.94 12.59 6.42
CA PHE A 114 6.89 11.48 7.35
C PHE A 114 7.42 11.89 8.73
N THR A 115 8.55 12.62 8.77
CA THR A 115 9.16 13.07 10.02
C THR A 115 8.30 14.09 10.75
N ARG A 116 7.64 14.98 10.02
CA ARG A 116 6.67 15.91 10.63
C ARG A 116 5.52 15.15 11.29
N ARG A 117 4.95 14.14 10.62
CA ARG A 117 3.87 13.30 11.18
C ARG A 117 4.35 12.50 12.38
N LEU A 118 5.58 12.00 12.34
CA LEU A 118 6.19 11.26 13.44
C LEU A 118 6.45 12.12 14.68
N ARG A 119 6.78 13.41 14.50
CA ARG A 119 7.00 14.38 15.59
C ARG A 119 5.70 15.04 16.09
N ALA A 120 4.55 14.73 15.51
CA ALA A 120 3.27 15.17 16.04
C ALA A 120 3.03 14.56 17.44
N PRO A 121 2.17 15.13 18.29
CA PRO A 121 2.10 14.87 19.75
C PRO A 121 1.73 13.44 20.20
N VAL A 122 1.75 12.45 19.30
CA VAL A 122 1.15 11.11 19.49
C VAL A 122 2.18 9.98 19.44
N ALA A 123 3.44 10.20 19.03
CA ALA A 123 4.46 9.14 18.99
C ALA A 123 5.69 9.44 19.89
N PRO A 124 6.02 8.57 20.87
CA PRO A 124 7.25 8.70 21.64
C PRO A 124 8.44 8.25 20.77
N VAL A 125 9.15 9.21 20.18
CA VAL A 125 10.37 8.94 19.39
C VAL A 125 11.54 9.70 20.02
N ALA A 126 12.61 8.98 20.36
CA ALA A 126 13.77 9.52 21.08
C ALA A 126 14.59 10.45 20.18
N GLU A 127 14.88 10.02 18.95
CA GLU A 127 15.66 10.78 17.99
C GLU A 127 15.24 10.40 16.57
N VAL A 128 15.08 11.40 15.68
CA VAL A 128 14.86 11.15 14.25
C VAL A 128 16.07 11.68 13.48
N ARG A 129 16.92 10.75 13.02
CA ARG A 129 18.12 11.06 12.22
C ARG A 129 17.82 10.89 10.74
N HIS A 130 18.33 11.79 9.91
CA HIS A 130 18.14 11.74 8.47
C HIS A 130 19.40 11.31 7.73
N LEU A 131 19.24 10.45 6.73
CA LEU A 131 20.29 10.24 5.74
C LEU A 131 20.45 11.47 4.85
N PRO A 132 21.68 11.92 4.57
CA PRO A 132 21.92 12.96 3.58
C PRO A 132 21.48 12.47 2.20
N ALA A 133 20.76 13.32 1.46
CA ALA A 133 20.39 13.03 0.08
C ALA A 133 21.64 12.85 -0.80
N PRO A 134 21.62 11.96 -1.81
CA PRO A 134 22.75 11.78 -2.71
C PRO A 134 23.10 13.09 -3.43
N GLY A 135 24.34 13.55 -3.26
CA GLY A 135 24.84 14.81 -3.86
C GLY A 135 24.72 16.06 -2.99
N SER A 136 24.14 15.97 -1.79
CA SER A 136 24.19 17.06 -0.80
C SER A 136 25.47 16.97 0.03
N SER A 137 26.29 18.02 -0.02
CA SER A 137 27.45 18.16 0.85
C SER A 137 27.00 18.13 2.32
N ALA A 138 27.51 17.17 3.09
CA ALA A 138 27.22 17.02 4.50
C ALA A 138 27.63 18.28 5.30
N SER A 139 26.65 19.07 5.66
CA SER A 139 26.67 20.06 6.73
C SER A 139 25.33 19.85 7.42
N SER A 140 25.19 19.10 8.51
CA SER A 140 26.08 18.86 9.64
C SER A 140 25.83 17.45 10.18
N LEU A 141 26.83 16.57 10.13
CA LEU A 141 27.00 15.60 11.21
C LEU A 141 27.55 16.41 12.38
N ASP A 142 26.66 17.04 13.15
CA ASP A 142 27.08 17.51 14.45
C ASP A 142 27.37 16.25 15.28
N ALA A 143 28.64 16.05 15.58
CA ALA A 143 29.08 15.19 16.67
C ALA A 143 28.66 15.88 17.99
N GLY A 144 27.36 16.07 18.16
CA GLY A 144 26.72 16.66 19.33
C GLY A 144 26.47 15.54 20.33
N VAL A 145 27.30 15.52 21.37
CA VAL A 145 27.06 15.01 22.72
C VAL A 145 25.79 14.16 22.89
N LEU A 146 26.00 12.88 23.21
CA LEU A 146 24.99 11.96 23.76
C LEU A 146 24.24 12.61 24.93
N GLU A 147 23.09 13.23 24.66
CA GLU A 147 22.07 13.43 25.69
C GLU A 147 21.17 12.21 25.71
N VAL A 148 21.22 11.48 26.82
CA VAL A 148 20.35 10.34 27.10
C VAL A 148 18.93 10.89 27.28
N VAL A 149 18.13 10.86 26.22
CA VAL A 149 16.71 11.20 26.25
C VAL A 149 15.91 9.91 26.28
N ASP A 150 15.29 9.68 27.44
CA ASP A 150 14.26 8.69 27.79
C ASP A 150 14.46 7.25 27.28
N ALA A 151 14.71 6.32 28.21
CA ALA A 151 15.09 4.92 27.95
C ALA A 151 13.98 4.04 27.33
N HIS A 152 12.89 4.62 26.79
CA HIS A 152 11.69 3.93 26.32
C HIS A 152 11.25 4.31 24.89
N ALA A 153 12.06 5.10 24.15
CA ALA A 153 11.72 5.47 22.78
C ALA A 153 12.79 4.98 21.76
N PRO A 154 12.37 4.46 20.59
CA PRO A 154 13.26 3.90 19.58
C PRO A 154 14.17 4.96 18.95
N ASP A 155 15.40 4.56 18.56
CA ASP A 155 16.23 5.33 17.64
C ASP A 155 15.70 5.15 16.20
N VAL A 156 15.24 6.24 15.59
CA VAL A 156 14.62 6.22 14.26
C VAL A 156 15.55 6.88 13.24
N VAL A 157 16.00 6.10 12.26
CA VAL A 157 16.80 6.61 11.15
C VAL A 157 15.96 6.59 9.87
N GLY A 158 15.72 7.76 9.30
CA GLY A 158 14.90 7.94 8.10
C GLY A 158 15.70 8.37 6.87
N GLY A 159 15.35 7.81 5.72
CA GLY A 159 15.94 8.18 4.44
C GLY A 159 15.02 7.81 3.28
N ASP A 160 15.30 8.38 2.11
CA ASP A 160 14.69 7.92 0.87
C ASP A 160 15.41 6.66 0.33
N PRO A 161 14.80 5.94 -0.64
CA PRO A 161 15.41 4.73 -1.19
C PRO A 161 16.82 4.94 -1.76
N ASP A 162 17.12 6.12 -2.33
CA ASP A 162 18.41 6.41 -2.95
C ASP A 162 19.49 6.71 -1.90
N GLY A 163 19.15 7.44 -0.84
CA GLY A 163 20.02 7.70 0.31
C GLY A 163 20.41 6.43 1.05
N TRP A 164 19.46 5.49 1.21
CA TRP A 164 19.75 4.17 1.78
C TRP A 164 20.64 3.31 0.89
N GLN A 165 20.44 3.35 -0.43
CA GLN A 165 21.33 2.68 -1.38
C GLN A 165 22.72 3.29 -1.42
N ALA A 166 22.84 4.61 -1.29
CA ALA A 166 24.14 5.28 -1.18
C ALA A 166 24.86 4.90 0.13
N SER A 167 24.10 4.55 1.18
CA SER A 167 24.60 4.25 2.52
C SER A 167 24.41 2.78 2.93
N TRP A 168 24.65 1.84 1.99
CA TRP A 168 24.42 0.40 2.20
C TRP A 168 25.10 -0.18 3.45
N ALA A 169 26.30 0.28 3.80
CA ALA A 169 27.01 -0.19 4.99
C ALA A 169 26.24 0.15 6.28
N MET A 170 25.63 1.33 6.34
CA MET A 170 24.83 1.77 7.49
C MET A 170 23.52 0.97 7.59
N LEU A 171 22.87 0.74 6.45
CA LEU A 171 21.70 -0.14 6.39
C LEU A 171 22.03 -1.56 6.88
N GLY A 172 23.18 -2.09 6.45
CA GLY A 172 23.67 -3.40 6.87
C GLY A 172 23.93 -3.50 8.38
N ALA A 173 24.45 -2.41 8.98
CA ALA A 173 24.74 -2.35 10.41
C ALA A 173 23.49 -2.24 11.29
N LEU A 174 22.47 -1.51 10.83
CA LEU A 174 21.25 -1.27 11.61
C LEU A 174 20.20 -2.39 11.48
N ARG A 175 20.14 -3.08 10.33
CA ARG A 175 19.01 -3.96 9.99
C ARG A 175 18.90 -5.28 10.75
N SER A 176 19.88 -5.69 11.57
CA SER A 176 19.87 -7.03 12.19
C SER A 176 18.70 -7.21 13.16
N ASP A 177 18.40 -6.16 13.93
CA ASP A 177 17.37 -6.17 14.98
C ASP A 177 16.38 -4.99 14.85
N ALA A 178 16.47 -4.25 13.75
CA ALA A 178 15.62 -3.09 13.50
C ALA A 178 14.35 -3.45 12.74
N LEU A 179 13.25 -2.80 13.10
CA LEU A 179 12.07 -2.73 12.26
C LEU A 179 12.38 -1.88 11.02
N ILE A 180 12.07 -2.36 9.82
CA ILE A 180 12.19 -1.56 8.59
C ILE A 180 10.79 -1.17 8.09
N VAL A 181 10.49 0.12 8.12
CA VAL A 181 9.23 0.70 7.66
C VAL A 181 9.40 1.26 6.26
N PHE A 182 8.54 0.84 5.33
CA PHE A 182 8.47 1.34 3.96
C PHE A 182 7.19 2.13 3.76
N ASP A 183 7.32 3.45 3.67
CA ASP A 183 6.23 4.37 3.41
C ASP A 183 6.33 4.94 1.98
N ARG A 184 5.21 4.98 1.25
CA ARG A 184 5.13 5.47 -0.13
C ARG A 184 6.21 4.91 -1.08
N CYS A 185 6.67 3.68 -0.82
CA CYS A 185 7.62 2.97 -1.66
C CYS A 185 6.88 2.08 -2.67
N SER A 186 7.45 1.97 -3.86
CA SER A 186 7.09 0.98 -4.86
C SER A 186 7.57 -0.43 -4.45
N VAL A 187 7.02 -1.45 -5.10
CA VAL A 187 7.50 -2.84 -4.93
C VAL A 187 8.96 -2.99 -5.35
N ALA A 188 9.43 -2.22 -6.34
CA ALA A 188 10.83 -2.23 -6.76
C ALA A 188 11.76 -1.71 -5.67
N GLU A 189 11.45 -0.57 -5.05
CA GLU A 189 12.23 0.00 -3.95
C GLU A 189 12.21 -0.91 -2.72
N PHE A 190 11.06 -1.50 -2.38
CA PHE A 190 10.97 -2.51 -1.33
C PHE A 190 11.94 -3.67 -1.57
N ARG A 191 11.99 -4.22 -2.80
CA ARG A 191 12.89 -5.32 -3.14
C ARG A 191 14.35 -4.92 -3.11
N ALA A 192 14.66 -3.72 -3.60
CA ALA A 192 16.03 -3.20 -3.63
C ALA A 192 16.61 -3.11 -2.22
N ILE A 193 15.84 -2.58 -1.27
CA ILE A 193 16.28 -2.37 0.11
C ILE A 193 16.19 -3.65 0.96
N SER A 194 15.09 -4.41 0.87
CA SER A 194 14.90 -5.62 1.67
C SER A 194 15.68 -6.84 1.15
N GLY A 195 16.09 -6.83 -0.13
CA GLY A 195 16.68 -7.98 -0.82
C GLY A 195 15.72 -9.14 -1.09
N ARG A 196 14.42 -8.98 -0.82
CA ARG A 196 13.42 -10.05 -0.90
C ARG A 196 12.84 -10.17 -2.30
N ARG A 197 12.52 -11.40 -2.72
CA ARG A 197 11.82 -11.67 -3.99
C ARG A 197 10.30 -11.80 -3.81
N THR A 198 9.86 -12.12 -2.60
CA THR A 198 8.45 -12.20 -2.22
C THR A 198 7.80 -10.83 -2.32
N LEU A 199 6.61 -10.76 -2.92
CA LEU A 199 5.85 -9.51 -2.97
C LEU A 199 5.39 -9.12 -1.56
N PRO A 200 5.48 -7.82 -1.20
CA PRO A 200 4.89 -7.37 0.05
C PRO A 200 3.36 -7.45 -0.02
N PRO A 201 2.66 -7.52 1.13
CA PRO A 201 1.20 -7.52 1.16
C PRO A 201 0.62 -6.29 0.44
N PRO A 202 -0.44 -6.42 -0.37
CA PRO A 202 -0.97 -5.29 -1.12
C PRO A 202 -1.53 -4.20 -0.20
N ILE A 203 -1.05 -2.97 -0.42
CA ILE A 203 -1.63 -1.74 0.16
C ILE A 203 -2.58 -1.14 -0.87
N ARG A 204 -3.76 -0.73 -0.43
CA ARG A 204 -4.73 -0.07 -1.30
C ARG A 204 -4.22 1.32 -1.68
N ALA A 205 -4.35 1.70 -2.96
CA ALA A 205 -4.00 3.05 -3.39
C ALA A 205 -4.75 4.10 -2.55
N GLY A 206 -4.03 5.09 -2.02
CA GLY A 206 -4.60 6.16 -1.19
C GLY A 206 -4.81 5.80 0.28
N ALA A 207 -4.59 4.55 0.71
CA ALA A 207 -4.64 4.20 2.12
C ALA A 207 -3.40 4.74 2.86
N ASP A 208 -3.59 5.25 4.08
CA ASP A 208 -2.51 5.70 4.97
C ASP A 208 -1.89 4.48 5.67
N GLN A 209 -1.22 3.65 4.88
CA GLN A 209 -0.59 2.40 5.31
C GLN A 209 0.83 2.32 4.77
N CYS A 210 1.69 1.65 5.53
CA CYS A 210 3.06 1.33 5.17
C CYS A 210 3.31 -0.18 5.30
N TRP A 211 4.43 -0.65 4.74
CA TRP A 211 4.92 -2.00 5.03
C TRP A 211 5.88 -1.96 6.20
N ALA A 212 5.76 -2.93 7.09
CA ALA A 212 6.68 -3.19 8.17
C ALA A 212 7.37 -4.53 7.91
N LEU A 213 8.69 -4.51 7.80
CA LEU A 213 9.55 -5.69 7.78
C LEU A 213 10.14 -5.87 9.17
N GLU A 214 9.72 -6.94 9.82
CA GLU A 214 10.15 -7.32 11.16
C GLU A 214 11.58 -7.90 11.14
N PRO A 215 12.29 -7.86 12.28
CA PRO A 215 13.61 -8.51 12.42
C PRO A 215 13.58 -10.03 12.12
N ASP A 216 12.45 -10.70 12.40
CA ASP A 216 12.24 -12.12 12.08
C ASP A 216 12.05 -12.37 10.56
N GLY A 217 12.04 -11.29 9.77
CA GLY A 217 11.85 -11.31 8.32
C GLY A 217 10.40 -11.46 7.89
N SER A 218 9.41 -11.35 8.77
CA SER A 218 8.00 -11.27 8.38
C SER A 218 7.67 -9.87 7.85
N VAL A 219 6.72 -9.80 6.91
CA VAL A 219 6.29 -8.53 6.31
C VAL A 219 4.80 -8.36 6.54
N ARG A 220 4.41 -7.25 7.18
CA ARG A 220 3.02 -6.93 7.47
C ARG A 220 2.66 -5.52 7.03
N ARG A 221 1.35 -5.25 6.99
CA ARG A 221 0.83 -3.89 6.83
C ARG A 221 0.74 -3.24 8.20
N MET A 222 1.09 -1.96 8.25
CA MET A 222 0.96 -1.11 9.42
C MET A 222 0.27 0.18 8.98
N LEU A 223 -0.45 0.85 9.87
CA LEU A 223 -0.90 2.23 9.62
C LEU A 223 0.32 3.14 9.45
N ALA A 224 0.22 4.14 8.59
CA ALA A 224 1.22 5.21 8.54
C ALA A 224 1.03 6.13 9.77
N PRO A 225 2.08 6.86 10.21
CA PRO A 225 1.93 7.83 11.30
C PRO A 225 0.91 8.90 10.90
N SER A 226 -0.07 9.11 11.78
CA SER A 226 -1.08 10.17 11.64
C SER A 226 -0.48 11.53 12.00
N ALA A 227 -0.92 12.59 11.32
CA ALA A 227 -0.57 13.97 11.64
C ALA A 227 -1.31 14.49 12.89
#